data_AF-A0A830DVE9-F1
#
_entry.id   AF-A0A830DVE9-F1
#
_cell.length_a   1.000
_cell.length_b   1.000
_cell.length_c   1.000
_cell.angle_alpha   90.00
_cell.angle_beta   90.00
_cell.angle_gamma   90.00
#
_symmetry.space_group_name_H-M   'P 1'
#
loop_
_entity.id
_entity.type
_entity.pdbx_description
1 polymer ?
#
loop_
_entity_poly.entity_id
_entity_poly.type
_entity_poly.pdbx_seq_one_letter_code
_entity_poly.pdbx_strand_id
1 'polypeptide(L)'
;MAQQIHPKVEAMIEGFDSSKTVDLVFVCEDNRAEDVSRAIEELGDEVSSELPGDVVVATVTVENLPALVRPDYILSVSPDREARALA
;
A
#
# COMPACT_ATOMS: atom_id res chain seq x y z
N MET A 1 14.86 6.41 -6.25
CA MET A 1 15.00 6.30 -4.78
C MET A 1 14.85 4.83 -4.42
N ALA A 2 15.38 4.34 -3.30
CA ALA A 2 15.15 2.95 -2.91
C ALA A 2 13.74 2.84 -2.30
N GLN A 3 12.96 1.85 -2.74
CA GLN A 3 11.65 1.56 -2.17
C GLN A 3 11.77 1.24 -0.67
N GLN A 4 10.91 1.85 0.15
CA GLN A 4 10.87 1.64 1.60
C GLN A 4 9.60 0.90 2.00
N ILE A 5 9.70 -0.40 2.23
CA ILE A 5 8.59 -1.19 2.78
C ILE A 5 8.73 -1.16 4.29
N HIS A 6 7.65 -0.81 5.00
CA HIS A 6 7.66 -0.84 6.45
C HIS A 6 7.86 -2.28 6.95
N PRO A 7 8.73 -2.54 7.96
CA PRO A 7 9.05 -3.91 8.41
C PRO A 7 7.83 -4.69 8.90
N LYS A 8 6.77 -3.99 9.33
CA LYS A 8 5.49 -4.61 9.69
C LYS A 8 4.72 -5.14 8.46
N VAL A 9 4.83 -4.46 7.33
CA VAL A 9 4.26 -4.90 6.04
C VAL A 9 5.08 -6.08 5.52
N GLU A 10 6.40 -6.04 5.64
CA GLU A 10 7.27 -7.19 5.33
C GLU A 10 6.90 -8.42 6.18
N ALA A 11 6.73 -8.24 7.49
CA ALA A 11 6.29 -9.31 8.38
C ALA A 11 4.89 -9.85 8.05
N MET A 12 4.00 -9.02 7.49
CA MET A 12 2.69 -9.48 6.99
C MET A 12 2.86 -10.37 5.75
N ILE A 13 3.73 -9.98 4.82
CA ILE A 13 4.04 -10.78 3.62
C ILE A 13 4.64 -12.14 4.00
N GLU A 14 5.49 -12.19 5.03
CA GLU A 14 6.21 -13.42 5.40
C GLU A 14 5.42 -14.39 6.29
N GLY A 15 4.37 -13.96 7.00
CA GLY A 15 3.77 -14.80 8.04
C GLY A 15 2.33 -14.54 8.44
N PHE A 16 1.58 -13.67 7.76
CA PHE A 16 0.16 -13.46 8.08
C PHE A 16 -0.78 -14.41 7.32
N ASP A 17 -1.97 -14.58 7.88
CA ASP A 17 -3.09 -15.27 7.25
C ASP A 17 -3.43 -14.54 5.94
N SER A 18 -3.19 -15.21 4.81
CA SER A 18 -3.27 -14.61 3.47
C SER A 18 -4.65 -14.06 3.13
N SER A 19 -5.69 -14.52 3.84
CA SER A 19 -7.09 -14.10 3.69
C SER A 19 -7.45 -12.81 4.42
N LYS A 20 -6.54 -12.24 5.24
CA LYS A 20 -6.81 -11.01 5.99
C LYS A 20 -6.61 -9.78 5.13
N THR A 21 -7.45 -8.78 5.37
CA THR A 21 -7.27 -7.42 4.85
C THR A 21 -6.58 -6.53 5.87
N VAL A 22 -5.78 -5.59 5.37
CA VAL A 22 -5.02 -4.61 6.17
C VAL A 22 -5.10 -3.23 5.54
N ASP A 23 -5.29 -2.21 6.38
CA ASP A 23 -5.26 -0.81 5.94
C ASP A 23 -3.81 -0.33 5.77
N LEU A 24 -3.45 0.05 4.54
CA LEU A 24 -2.13 0.52 4.16
C LEU A 24 -2.19 1.87 3.49
N VAL A 25 -1.04 2.55 3.56
CA VAL A 25 -0.75 3.82 2.92
C VAL A 25 0.42 3.61 1.99
N PHE A 26 0.16 3.85 0.71
CA PHE A 26 1.10 3.79 -0.39
C PHE A 26 1.51 5.21 -0.73
N VAL A 27 2.81 5.49 -0.64
CA VAL A 27 3.42 6.72 -1.14
C VAL A 27 4.02 6.38 -2.50
N CYS A 28 3.59 7.10 -3.52
CA CYS A 28 3.92 6.83 -4.91
C CYS A 28 4.76 7.98 -5.48
N GLU A 29 5.39 7.76 -6.63
CA GLU A 29 5.99 8.85 -7.40
C GLU A 29 4.91 9.81 -7.94
N ASP A 30 5.29 11.07 -8.18
CA ASP A 30 4.41 12.12 -8.70
C ASP A 30 3.57 11.65 -9.91
N ASN A 31 2.25 11.83 -9.80
CA ASN A 31 1.21 11.44 -10.76
C ASN A 31 0.99 9.92 -10.94
N ARG A 32 1.41 9.08 -9.96
CA ARG A 32 1.20 7.63 -10.01
C ARG A 32 0.13 7.10 -9.05
N ALA A 33 -0.47 7.96 -8.23
CA ALA A 33 -1.56 7.56 -7.33
C ALA A 33 -2.69 6.85 -8.08
N GLU A 34 -3.13 7.38 -9.24
CA GLU A 34 -4.23 6.78 -10.03
C GLU A 34 -3.87 5.37 -10.56
N ASP A 35 -2.63 5.14 -10.99
CA ASP A 35 -2.16 3.82 -11.42
C ASP A 35 -2.18 2.81 -10.27
N VAL A 36 -1.83 3.26 -9.06
CA VAL A 36 -1.81 2.43 -7.85
C VAL A 36 -3.23 2.12 -7.39
N SER A 37 -4.10 3.14 -7.35
CA SER A 37 -5.52 2.99 -7.05
C SER A 37 -6.16 1.96 -7.99
N ARG A 38 -5.92 2.07 -9.31
CA ARG A 38 -6.43 1.11 -10.29
C ARG A 38 -5.88 -0.29 -10.05
N ALA A 39 -4.60 -0.44 -9.78
CA ALA A 39 -4.00 -1.76 -9.52
C ALA A 39 -4.60 -2.44 -8.28
N ILE A 40 -4.91 -1.67 -7.23
CA ILE A 40 -5.57 -2.15 -6.02
C ILE A 40 -6.99 -2.64 -6.35
N GLU A 41 -7.78 -1.84 -7.08
CA GLU A 41 -9.13 -2.21 -7.50
C GLU A 41 -9.15 -3.43 -8.43
N GLU A 42 -8.17 -3.54 -9.35
CA GLU A 42 -8.03 -4.70 -10.27
C GLU A 42 -7.74 -6.01 -9.53
N LEU A 43 -7.11 -5.94 -8.35
CA LEU A 43 -6.86 -7.08 -7.47
C LEU A 43 -8.06 -7.42 -6.56
N GLY A 44 -9.13 -6.62 -6.62
CA GLY A 44 -10.34 -6.78 -5.81
C GLY A 44 -10.23 -6.18 -4.41
N ASP A 45 -9.22 -5.35 -4.16
CA ASP A 45 -9.03 -4.61 -2.92
C ASP A 45 -9.75 -3.25 -2.97
N GLU A 46 -9.83 -2.55 -1.82
CA GLU A 46 -10.63 -1.32 -1.70
C GLU A 46 -9.75 -0.09 -1.46
N VAL A 47 -9.86 0.91 -2.34
CA VAL A 47 -9.23 2.22 -2.13
C VAL A 47 -10.12 3.06 -1.22
N SER A 48 -9.62 3.42 -0.04
CA SER A 48 -10.35 4.22 0.95
C SER A 48 -10.25 5.72 0.67
N SER A 49 -9.07 6.20 0.27
CA SER A 49 -8.85 7.63 0.06
C SER A 49 -7.60 7.91 -0.78
N GLU A 50 -7.68 8.94 -1.61
CA GLU A 50 -6.54 9.49 -2.34
C GLU A 50 -6.22 10.87 -1.76
N LEU A 51 -5.04 10.99 -1.16
CA LEU A 51 -4.56 12.21 -0.53
C LEU A 51 -3.71 13.02 -1.52
N PRO A 52 -3.68 14.36 -1.40
CA PRO A 52 -2.85 15.20 -2.24
C PRO A 52 -1.36 14.90 -2.02
N GLY A 53 -0.60 14.80 -3.12
CA GLY A 53 0.83 14.50 -3.09
C GLY A 53 1.17 13.01 -3.15
N ASP A 54 0.43 12.25 -3.98
CA ASP A 54 0.80 10.89 -4.38
C ASP A 54 0.67 9.82 -3.28
N VAL A 55 -0.25 10.06 -2.36
CA VAL A 55 -0.52 9.15 -1.25
C VAL A 55 -1.88 8.49 -1.44
N VAL A 56 -1.89 7.15 -1.46
CA VAL A 56 -3.10 6.32 -1.59
C VAL A 56 -3.31 5.53 -0.31
N VAL A 57 -4.49 5.63 0.27
CA VAL A 57 -4.91 4.85 1.43
C VAL A 57 -5.86 3.77 0.95
N ALA A 58 -5.54 2.51 1.22
CA ALA A 58 -6.31 1.37 0.75
C ALA A 58 -6.31 0.21 1.73
N THR A 59 -7.40 -0.55 1.69
CA THR A 59 -7.60 -1.80 2.38
C THR A 59 -7.19 -2.92 1.44
N VAL A 60 -6.07 -3.56 1.74
CA VAL A 60 -5.43 -4.55 0.85
C VAL A 60 -5.37 -5.91 1.52
N THR A 61 -5.68 -6.95 0.75
CA THR A 61 -5.56 -8.34 1.18
C THR A 61 -4.10 -8.75 1.25
N VAL A 62 -3.68 -9.44 2.32
CA VAL A 62 -2.28 -9.81 2.55
C VAL A 62 -1.70 -10.61 1.37
N GLU A 63 -2.50 -11.46 0.72
CA GLU A 63 -2.08 -12.20 -0.47
C GLU A 63 -1.73 -11.31 -1.69
N ASN A 64 -2.32 -10.13 -1.78
CA ASN A 64 -2.13 -9.16 -2.87
C ASN A 64 -0.96 -8.21 -2.61
N LEU A 65 -0.48 -8.11 -1.36
CA LEU A 65 0.66 -7.25 -1.00
C LEU A 65 1.91 -7.46 -1.85
N PRO A 66 2.36 -8.69 -2.15
CA PRO A 66 3.56 -8.90 -2.96
C PRO A 66 3.40 -8.37 -4.39
N ALA A 67 2.18 -8.30 -4.93
CA ALA A 67 1.90 -7.73 -6.24
C ALA A 67 1.89 -6.20 -6.18
N LEU A 68 1.37 -5.64 -5.09
CA LEU A 68 1.24 -4.20 -4.87
C LEU A 68 2.51 -3.53 -4.35
N VAL A 69 3.44 -4.24 -3.72
CA VAL A 69 4.73 -3.65 -3.27
C VAL A 69 5.83 -3.80 -4.31
N ARG A 70 5.63 -4.54 -5.40
CA ARG A 70 6.63 -4.70 -6.47
C ARG A 70 6.81 -3.53 -7.44
N PRO A 71 5.80 -2.71 -7.76
CA PRO A 71 5.96 -1.67 -8.76
C PRO A 71 6.99 -0.62 -8.35
N ASP A 72 7.91 -0.30 -9.27
CA ASP A 72 9.00 0.66 -9.03
C ASP A 72 8.51 2.10 -8.71
N TYR A 73 7.26 2.41 -9.05
CA TYR A 73 6.64 3.72 -8.79
C TYR A 73 6.14 3.88 -7.34
N ILE A 74 6.24 2.84 -6.51
CA ILE A 74 5.88 2.91 -5.08
C ILE A 74 7.13 3.20 -4.28
N LEU A 75 7.16 4.39 -3.68
CA LEU A 75 8.26 4.90 -2.89
C LEU A 75 8.24 4.33 -1.47
N SER A 76 7.06 4.24 -0.85
CA SER A 76 6.92 3.74 0.51
C SER A 76 5.59 3.05 0.75
N VAL A 77 5.57 2.01 1.58
CA VAL A 77 4.34 1.34 2.02
C VAL A 77 4.35 1.20 3.54
N SER A 78 3.32 1.72 4.18
CA SER A 78 3.21 1.74 5.65
C SER A 78 1.77 1.47 6.10
N PRO A 79 1.55 0.94 7.31
CA PRO A 79 0.20 0.77 7.85
C PRO A 79 -0.50 2.12 8.09
N ASP A 80 -1.79 2.24 7.73
CA ASP A 80 -2.58 3.48 7.91
C ASP A 80 -2.53 4.00 9.35
N ARG A 81 -2.66 3.11 10.34
CA ARG A 81 -2.57 3.50 11.77
C ARG A 81 -1.25 4.18 12.13
N GLU A 82 -0.15 3.83 11.49
CA GLU A 82 1.16 4.44 11.74
C GLU A 82 1.35 5.71 10.91
N ALA A 83 0.88 5.73 9.67
CA ALA A 83 0.86 6.92 8.83
C ALA A 83 0.02 8.06 9.46
N ARG A 84 -1.16 7.74 10.01
CA ARG A 84 -2.00 8.69 10.75
C ARG A 84 -1.42 9.14 12.09
N ALA A 85 -0.52 8.37 12.69
CA ALA A 85 0.17 8.76 13.91
C ALA A 85 1.33 9.73 13.64
N LEU A 86 1.79 9.80 12.38
CA LEU A 86 2.84 10.70 11.90
C LEU A 86 2.29 11.97 11.24
N ALA A 87 0.98 12.04 10.97
CA ALA A 87 0.27 13.15 10.34
C ALA A 87 -0.28 14.17 11.34
#